data_AF-A0A1B0ZI27-F1
#
_entry.id   AF-A0A1B0ZI27-F1
#
_cell.length_a   1.000
_cell.length_b   1.000
_cell.length_c   1.000
_cell.angle_alpha   90.00
_cell.angle_beta   90.00
_cell.angle_gamma   90.00
#
_symmetry.space_group_name_H-M   'P 1'
#
loop_
_entity.id
_entity.type
_entity.pdbx_description
1 polymer ?
#
loop_
_entity_poly.entity_id
_entity_poly.type
_entity_poly.pdbx_seq_one_letter_code
_entity_poly.pdbx_strand_id
1 'polypeptide(L)'
;MVDLTRDQAGRVHARLLDLVPGRSKKAYTDWLLNRGVDFRARIEVAALDPFGGYKSAIDAELADATAVLDAFHVVKLGTQVVDEVRRRVQQDTTGHRGRKGDPLFGIQTILRAGAENLTDRQLARLETAILADPAHEEVYVAWRCVQDLRAAYRAKDTTKGRRRAEKILDAFHTCPIPEVARLGRTLRRWRQAFLAYFDTDRANNGGAEAVNGIIELHRRLARGYRNRDNYRLRVLLVAGGLIT
;
A
#
# COMPACT_ATOMS: atom_id res chain seq x y z
N MET A 1 13.90 -8.01 4.56
CA MET A 1 13.96 -6.75 5.35
C MET A 1 14.88 -5.78 4.64
N VAL A 2 14.46 -4.53 4.50
CA VAL A 2 15.19 -3.52 3.72
C VAL A 2 15.46 -2.33 4.62
N ASP A 3 16.70 -1.85 4.58
CA ASP A 3 17.16 -0.63 5.24
C ASP A 3 17.02 0.54 4.27
N LEU A 4 16.42 1.63 4.77
CA LEU A 4 16.15 2.86 4.03
C LEU A 4 16.80 4.08 4.71
N THR A 5 17.80 3.84 5.57
CA THR A 5 18.55 4.91 6.24
C THR A 5 19.17 5.86 5.21
N ARG A 6 19.09 7.17 5.50
CA ARG A 6 19.67 8.21 4.65
C ARG A 6 21.18 8.32 4.91
N ASP A 7 21.95 8.56 3.86
CA ASP A 7 23.37 8.90 3.99
C ASP A 7 23.58 10.33 4.52
N GLN A 8 24.85 10.73 4.71
CA GLN A 8 25.22 12.08 5.18
C GLN A 8 24.72 13.21 4.26
N ALA A 9 24.42 12.91 2.99
CA ALA A 9 23.86 13.84 2.02
C ALA A 9 22.31 13.79 1.97
N GLY A 10 21.66 13.05 2.87
CA GLY A 10 20.21 12.90 2.96
C GLY A 10 19.60 11.94 1.93
N ARG A 11 20.41 11.22 1.15
CA ARG A 11 19.95 10.31 0.08
C ARG A 11 19.65 8.94 0.64
N VAL A 12 18.52 8.35 0.22
CA VAL A 12 18.14 6.99 0.60
C VAL A 12 18.82 5.99 -0.34
N HIS A 13 19.54 5.03 0.24
CA HIS A 13 20.08 3.88 -0.48
C HIS A 13 19.40 2.62 0.03
N ALA A 14 18.42 2.12 -0.73
CA ALA A 14 17.69 0.92 -0.34
C ALA A 14 18.62 -0.29 -0.32
N ARG A 15 18.82 -0.87 0.87
CA ARG A 15 19.72 -2.01 1.08
C ARG A 15 18.96 -3.19 1.62
N LEU A 16 19.04 -4.33 0.96
CA LEU A 16 18.46 -5.56 1.50
C LEU A 16 19.29 -6.06 2.70
N LEU A 17 18.73 -6.04 3.89
CA LEU A 17 19.39 -6.56 5.09
C LEU A 17 19.36 -8.08 5.16
N ASP A 18 18.24 -8.68 4.72
CA ASP A 18 18.08 -10.13 4.73
C ASP A 18 16.85 -10.62 3.93
N LEU A 19 16.93 -11.87 3.50
CA LEU A 19 15.83 -12.66 2.94
C LEU A 19 15.53 -13.84 3.87
N VAL A 20 14.51 -13.67 4.73
CA VAL A 20 14.10 -14.66 5.72
C VAL A 20 12.96 -15.52 5.15
N PRO A 21 12.98 -16.86 5.34
CA PRO A 21 11.90 -17.72 4.90
C PRO A 21 10.57 -17.44 5.61
N GLY A 22 9.50 -17.34 4.81
CA GLY A 22 8.14 -17.16 5.31
C GLY A 22 7.78 -15.71 5.64
N ARG A 23 6.51 -15.52 6.01
CA ARG A 23 5.92 -14.21 6.35
C ARG A 23 5.22 -14.22 7.71
N SER A 24 5.64 -15.09 8.62
CA SER A 24 5.00 -15.26 9.93
C SER A 24 5.50 -14.24 10.95
N LYS A 25 4.69 -13.95 11.98
CA LYS A 25 5.12 -13.16 13.15
C LYS A 25 6.41 -13.72 13.73
N LYS A 26 6.49 -15.05 13.89
CA LYS A 26 7.66 -15.75 14.43
C LYS A 26 8.92 -15.51 13.59
N ALA A 27 8.85 -15.70 12.28
CA ALA A 27 10.01 -15.51 11.40
C ALA A 27 10.57 -14.08 11.51
N TYR A 28 9.69 -13.08 11.63
CA TYR A 28 10.12 -11.70 11.78
C TYR A 28 10.66 -11.39 13.18
N THR A 29 10.02 -11.91 14.23
CA THR A 29 10.45 -11.78 15.63
C THR A 29 11.84 -12.39 15.83
N ASP A 30 12.02 -13.65 15.40
CA ASP A 30 13.30 -14.37 15.52
C ASP A 30 14.41 -13.61 14.77
N TRP A 31 14.11 -13.05 13.60
CA TRP A 31 15.08 -12.25 12.84
C TRP A 31 15.49 -10.97 13.58
N LEU A 32 14.53 -10.23 14.16
CA LEU A 32 14.82 -9.02 14.94
C LEU A 32 15.65 -9.34 16.18
N LEU A 33 15.29 -10.39 16.92
CA LEU A 33 16.03 -10.81 18.12
C LEU A 33 17.48 -11.20 17.79
N ASN A 34 17.69 -11.92 16.69
CA ASN A 34 19.02 -12.33 16.24
C ASN A 34 19.94 -11.16 15.86
N ARG A 35 19.40 -9.96 15.62
CA ARG A 35 20.21 -8.74 15.37
C ARG A 35 20.75 -8.08 16.63
N GLY A 36 20.25 -8.48 17.81
CA GLY A 36 20.66 -7.92 19.09
C GLY A 36 19.91 -6.65 19.48
N VAL A 37 20.07 -6.25 20.75
CA VAL A 37 19.37 -5.11 21.35
C VAL A 37 19.81 -3.79 20.71
N ASP A 38 21.11 -3.60 20.51
CA ASP A 38 21.66 -2.35 19.94
C ASP A 38 21.16 -2.07 18.53
N PHE A 39 20.95 -3.11 17.72
CA PHE A 39 20.38 -2.94 16.39
C PHE A 39 18.93 -2.45 16.48
N ARG A 40 18.13 -3.09 17.34
CA ARG A 40 16.71 -2.78 17.50
C ARG A 40 16.49 -1.38 18.08
N ALA A 41 17.31 -0.96 19.03
CA ALA A 41 17.26 0.36 19.65
C ALA A 41 17.53 1.51 18.66
N ARG A 42 18.19 1.23 17.53
CA ARG A 42 18.46 2.23 16.47
C ARG A 42 17.34 2.34 15.43
N ILE A 43 16.30 1.51 15.51
CA ILE A 43 15.19 1.56 14.55
C ILE A 43 14.18 2.60 15.03
N GLU A 44 14.14 3.76 14.37
CA GLU A 44 13.20 4.83 14.70
C GLU A 44 11.86 4.70 13.97
N VAL A 45 11.87 4.16 12.74
CA VAL A 45 10.70 4.06 11.88
C VAL A 45 10.66 2.69 11.19
N ALA A 46 9.49 2.05 11.22
CA ALA A 46 9.25 0.77 10.55
C ALA A 46 8.06 0.89 9.58
N ALA A 47 8.34 1.04 8.29
CA ALA A 47 7.32 1.00 7.25
C ALA A 47 6.86 -0.44 7.02
N LEU A 48 5.54 -0.66 6.93
CA LEU A 48 4.98 -2.00 6.76
C LEU A 48 3.71 -2.05 5.92
N ASP A 49 3.51 -3.20 5.30
CA ASP A 49 2.23 -3.57 4.70
C ASP A 49 1.19 -3.80 5.81
N PRO A 50 -0.12 -3.67 5.52
CA PRO A 50 -1.21 -3.89 6.49
C PRO A 50 -1.42 -5.38 6.83
N PHE A 51 -0.38 -6.04 7.33
CA PHE A 51 -0.37 -7.42 7.80
C PHE A 51 -0.15 -7.47 9.32
N GLY A 52 -1.14 -8.00 10.04
CA GLY A 52 -1.15 -7.97 11.51
C GLY A 52 0.04 -8.68 12.17
N GLY A 53 0.62 -9.68 11.51
CA GLY A 53 1.80 -10.38 12.01
C GLY A 53 3.05 -9.52 12.09
N TYR A 54 3.23 -8.56 11.15
CA TYR A 54 4.36 -7.62 11.20
C TYR A 54 4.16 -6.58 12.28
N LYS A 55 2.97 -5.96 12.36
CA LYS A 55 2.66 -4.98 13.41
C LYS A 55 2.87 -5.54 14.81
N SER A 56 2.37 -6.75 15.05
CA SER A 56 2.50 -7.42 16.36
C SER A 56 3.94 -7.71 16.76
N ALA A 57 4.86 -7.84 15.80
CA ALA A 57 6.28 -8.07 16.06
C ALA A 57 7.04 -6.74 16.19
N ILE A 58 6.68 -5.70 15.42
CA ILE A 58 7.20 -4.34 15.64
C ILE A 58 6.84 -3.89 17.05
N ASP A 59 5.57 -4.00 17.44
CA ASP A 59 5.09 -3.54 18.75
C ASP A 59 5.74 -4.29 19.92
N ALA A 60 6.12 -5.57 19.71
CA ALA A 60 6.73 -6.38 20.75
C ALA A 60 8.24 -6.16 20.84
N GLU A 61 8.92 -6.00 19.71
CA GLU A 61 10.39 -6.06 19.65
C GLU A 61 11.07 -4.71 19.38
N LEU A 62 10.31 -3.69 18.95
CA LEU A 62 10.77 -2.37 18.56
C LEU A 62 9.95 -1.27 19.27
N ALA A 63 10.04 -1.22 20.61
CA ALA A 63 9.18 -0.38 21.45
C ALA A 63 9.21 1.12 21.08
N ASP A 64 10.37 1.62 20.66
CA ASP A 64 10.56 3.03 20.30
C ASP A 64 10.33 3.34 18.81
N ALA A 65 10.12 2.30 17.98
CA ALA A 65 9.94 2.47 16.55
C ALA A 65 8.52 2.91 16.20
N THR A 66 8.42 3.97 15.40
CA THR A 66 7.14 4.38 14.82
C THR A 66 6.78 3.49 13.63
N ALA A 67 5.74 2.67 13.79
CA ALA A 67 5.19 1.88 12.69
C ALA A 67 4.43 2.77 11.69
N VAL A 68 4.72 2.66 10.39
CA VAL A 68 4.09 3.46 9.34
C VAL A 68 3.47 2.55 8.29
N LEU A 69 2.17 2.73 8.01
CA LEU A 69 1.52 1.99 6.94
C LEU A 69 2.04 2.43 5.57
N ASP A 70 2.37 1.47 4.72
CA ASP A 70 2.80 1.77 3.38
C ASP A 70 1.69 2.40 2.52
N ALA A 71 1.96 3.63 2.05
CA ALA A 71 1.01 4.42 1.28
C ALA A 71 0.61 3.73 -0.04
N PHE A 72 1.55 3.03 -0.70
CA PHE A 72 1.26 2.30 -1.93
C PHE A 72 0.26 1.16 -1.68
N HIS A 73 0.49 0.33 -0.66
CA HIS A 73 -0.43 -0.74 -0.28
C HIS A 73 -1.80 -0.21 0.16
N VAL A 74 -1.85 0.91 0.87
CA VAL A 74 -3.11 1.55 1.26
C VAL A 74 -3.90 2.05 0.04
N VAL A 75 -3.23 2.73 -0.92
CA VAL A 75 -3.87 3.19 -2.16
C VAL A 75 -4.27 2.01 -3.05
N LYS A 76 -3.48 0.94 -3.08
CA LYS A 76 -3.80 -0.31 -3.79
C LYS A 76 -5.06 -0.97 -3.20
N LEU A 77 -5.16 -1.05 -1.88
CA LEU A 77 -6.36 -1.56 -1.19
C LEU A 77 -7.59 -0.70 -1.51
N GLY A 78 -7.45 0.63 -1.49
CA GLY A 78 -8.53 1.53 -1.92
C GLY A 78 -8.95 1.27 -3.37
N THR A 79 -7.99 1.16 -4.30
CA THR A 79 -8.28 0.89 -5.72
C THR A 79 -9.00 -0.46 -5.91
N GLN A 80 -8.64 -1.49 -5.12
CA GLN A 80 -9.35 -2.77 -5.11
C GLN A 80 -10.80 -2.62 -4.67
N VAL A 81 -11.07 -1.79 -3.67
CA VAL A 81 -12.45 -1.49 -3.21
C VAL A 81 -13.29 -0.88 -4.33
N VAL A 82 -12.75 0.04 -5.14
CA VAL A 82 -13.49 0.58 -6.31
C VAL A 82 -13.81 -0.53 -7.31
N ASP A 83 -12.84 -1.40 -7.60
CA ASP A 83 -13.02 -2.53 -8.51
C ASP A 83 -14.07 -3.53 -8.00
N GLU A 84 -14.16 -3.74 -6.67
CA GLU A 84 -15.17 -4.58 -6.05
C GLU A 84 -16.58 -3.97 -6.14
N VAL A 85 -16.74 -2.70 -5.76
CA VAL A 85 -18.02 -1.98 -5.88
C VAL A 85 -18.50 -1.98 -7.32
N ARG A 86 -17.61 -1.63 -8.27
CA ARG A 86 -17.89 -1.66 -9.70
C ARG A 86 -18.39 -3.03 -10.16
N ARG A 87 -17.77 -4.11 -9.71
CA ARG A 87 -18.17 -5.48 -10.08
C ARG A 87 -19.49 -5.90 -9.47
N ARG A 88 -19.75 -5.53 -8.20
CA ARG A 88 -21.02 -5.82 -7.54
C ARG A 88 -22.16 -5.08 -8.23
N VAL A 89 -22.06 -3.74 -8.34
CA VAL A 89 -23.07 -2.91 -8.99
C VAL A 89 -23.33 -3.40 -10.41
N GLN A 90 -22.27 -3.71 -11.17
CA GLN A 90 -22.45 -4.25 -12.52
C GLN A 90 -23.16 -5.61 -12.53
N GLN A 91 -22.82 -6.52 -11.63
CA GLN A 91 -23.51 -7.81 -11.52
C GLN A 91 -24.99 -7.61 -11.15
N ASP A 92 -25.29 -6.67 -10.25
CA ASP A 92 -26.64 -6.38 -9.78
C ASP A 92 -27.51 -5.73 -10.87
N THR A 93 -26.94 -4.83 -11.69
CA THR A 93 -27.69 -4.14 -12.76
C THR A 93 -27.77 -4.92 -14.07
N THR A 94 -26.78 -5.76 -14.38
CA THR A 94 -26.68 -6.43 -15.70
C THR A 94 -26.74 -7.96 -15.64
N GLY A 95 -26.69 -8.57 -14.46
CA GLY A 95 -26.68 -10.02 -14.29
C GLY A 95 -25.34 -10.70 -14.64
N HIS A 96 -24.29 -9.93 -14.93
CA HIS A 96 -22.96 -10.46 -15.26
C HIS A 96 -21.80 -9.56 -14.80
N ARG A 97 -20.61 -10.16 -14.66
CA ARG A 97 -19.40 -9.50 -14.14
C ARG A 97 -18.86 -8.36 -15.03
N GLY A 98 -19.25 -8.35 -16.30
CA GLY A 98 -19.02 -7.28 -17.23
C GLY A 98 -18.36 -7.67 -18.55
N ARG A 99 -18.77 -7.00 -19.62
CA ARG A 99 -18.34 -7.22 -21.00
C ARG A 99 -18.31 -5.91 -21.80
N LYS A 100 -17.80 -6.01 -23.03
CA LYS A 100 -17.77 -4.89 -23.98
C LYS A 100 -19.20 -4.36 -24.20
N GLY A 101 -19.36 -3.05 -24.06
CA GLY A 101 -20.65 -2.36 -24.19
C GLY A 101 -21.18 -1.85 -22.85
N ASP A 102 -20.82 -2.51 -21.74
CA ASP A 102 -21.32 -2.09 -20.42
C ASP A 102 -20.65 -0.78 -19.97
N PRO A 103 -21.40 0.22 -19.47
CA PRO A 103 -20.85 1.51 -19.06
C PRO A 103 -19.73 1.37 -18.02
N LEU A 104 -19.98 0.63 -16.93
CA LEU A 104 -19.01 0.42 -15.83
C LEU A 104 -17.78 -0.38 -16.25
N PHE A 105 -17.91 -1.31 -17.22
CA PHE A 105 -16.75 -2.04 -17.74
C PHE A 105 -15.89 -1.11 -18.62
N GLY A 106 -16.52 -0.25 -19.43
CA GLY A 106 -15.86 0.69 -20.31
C GLY A 106 -15.00 1.77 -19.62
N ILE A 107 -15.21 2.00 -18.32
CA ILE A 107 -14.47 2.97 -17.51
C ILE A 107 -13.52 2.33 -16.47
N GLN A 108 -13.34 1.00 -16.48
CA GLN A 108 -12.52 0.31 -15.46
C GLN A 108 -11.11 0.88 -15.30
N THR A 109 -10.45 1.26 -16.40
CA THR A 109 -9.10 1.85 -16.35
C THR A 109 -9.11 3.28 -15.83
N ILE A 110 -10.16 4.05 -16.11
CA ILE A 110 -10.35 5.43 -15.61
C ILE A 110 -10.52 5.40 -14.10
N LEU A 111 -11.29 4.45 -13.57
CA LEU A 111 -11.54 4.28 -12.13
C LEU A 111 -10.25 4.00 -11.33
N ARG A 112 -9.20 3.46 -11.96
CA ARG A 112 -7.92 3.15 -11.31
C ARG A 112 -6.94 4.32 -11.27
N ALA A 113 -7.14 5.32 -12.13
CA ALA A 113 -6.27 6.48 -12.22
C ALA A 113 -6.57 7.49 -11.11
N GLY A 114 -5.56 8.26 -10.72
CA GLY A 114 -5.77 9.47 -9.94
C GLY A 114 -6.48 10.51 -10.78
N ALA A 115 -7.47 11.20 -10.21
CA ALA A 115 -8.32 12.18 -10.90
C ALA A 115 -7.51 13.25 -11.63
N GLU A 116 -6.38 13.65 -11.06
CA GLU A 116 -5.46 14.63 -11.62
C GLU A 116 -4.68 14.17 -12.87
N ASN A 117 -4.75 12.88 -13.22
CA ASN A 117 -4.17 12.35 -14.46
C ASN A 117 -5.26 12.05 -15.51
N LEU A 118 -6.53 12.36 -15.21
CA LEU A 118 -7.62 12.18 -16.16
C LEU A 118 -7.72 13.40 -17.06
N THR A 119 -7.83 13.16 -18.36
CA THR A 119 -8.17 14.19 -19.34
C THR A 119 -9.65 14.54 -19.27
N ASP A 120 -10.05 15.71 -19.77
CA ASP A 120 -11.46 16.12 -19.84
C ASP A 120 -12.32 15.09 -20.57
N ARG A 121 -11.78 14.46 -21.61
CA ARG A 121 -12.45 13.35 -22.32
C ARG A 121 -12.67 12.13 -21.43
N GLN A 122 -11.72 11.79 -20.56
CA GLN A 122 -11.88 10.69 -19.62
C GLN A 122 -12.86 11.04 -18.50
N LEU A 123 -12.86 12.28 -18.02
CA LEU A 123 -13.84 12.77 -17.05
C LEU A 123 -15.27 12.74 -17.62
N ALA A 124 -15.48 13.22 -18.86
CA ALA A 124 -16.77 13.15 -19.53
C ALA A 124 -17.25 11.70 -19.73
N ARG A 125 -16.34 10.77 -20.06
CA ARG A 125 -16.64 9.34 -20.15
C ARG A 125 -17.00 8.72 -18.79
N LEU A 126 -16.32 9.12 -17.73
CA LEU A 126 -16.65 8.71 -16.36
C LEU A 126 -18.07 9.17 -16.03
N GLU A 127 -18.36 10.46 -16.21
CA GLU A 127 -19.67 11.06 -15.94
C GLU A 127 -20.78 10.36 -16.73
N THR A 128 -20.61 10.18 -18.04
CA THR A 128 -21.59 9.49 -18.89
C THR A 128 -21.87 8.07 -18.40
N ALA A 129 -20.84 7.34 -17.98
CA ALA A 129 -21.01 5.98 -17.47
C ALA A 129 -21.71 5.94 -16.11
N ILE A 130 -21.46 6.92 -15.23
CA ILE A 130 -22.14 7.04 -13.94
C ILE A 130 -23.61 7.45 -14.13
N LEU A 131 -23.91 8.37 -15.05
CA LEU A 131 -25.29 8.82 -15.31
C LEU A 131 -26.14 7.79 -16.08
N ALA A 132 -25.54 6.72 -16.59
CA ALA A 132 -26.25 5.70 -17.36
C ALA A 132 -27.26 4.89 -16.53
N ASP A 133 -27.08 4.80 -15.21
CA ASP A 133 -27.96 4.09 -14.29
C ASP A 133 -27.80 4.69 -12.87
N PRO A 134 -28.89 5.06 -12.16
CA PRO A 134 -28.81 5.57 -10.79
C PRO A 134 -28.01 4.68 -9.81
N ALA A 135 -28.01 3.36 -10.01
CA ALA A 135 -27.23 2.43 -9.19
C ALA A 135 -25.71 2.62 -9.32
N HIS A 136 -25.24 3.24 -10.41
CA HIS A 136 -23.82 3.52 -10.62
C HIS A 136 -23.27 4.61 -9.69
N GLU A 137 -24.13 5.38 -9.02
CA GLU A 137 -23.74 6.38 -8.00
C GLU A 137 -22.82 5.76 -6.93
N GLU A 138 -23.06 4.50 -6.52
CA GLU A 138 -22.19 3.81 -5.57
C GLU A 138 -20.74 3.69 -6.07
N VAL A 139 -20.55 3.45 -7.36
CA VAL A 139 -19.21 3.36 -7.97
C VAL A 139 -18.52 4.72 -7.94
N TYR A 140 -19.28 5.80 -8.21
CA TYR A 140 -18.75 7.15 -8.16
C TYR A 140 -18.33 7.54 -6.74
N VAL A 141 -19.18 7.28 -5.74
CA VAL A 141 -18.85 7.53 -4.32
C VAL A 141 -17.61 6.75 -3.89
N ALA A 142 -17.52 5.46 -4.24
CA ALA A 142 -16.34 4.65 -3.93
C ALA A 142 -15.07 5.21 -4.60
N TRP A 143 -15.17 5.64 -5.86
CA TRP A 143 -14.07 6.28 -6.57
C TRP A 143 -13.65 7.58 -5.87
N ARG A 144 -14.59 8.46 -5.50
CA ARG A 144 -14.34 9.71 -4.76
C ARG A 144 -13.62 9.46 -3.44
N CYS A 145 -14.05 8.47 -2.65
CA CYS A 145 -13.36 8.08 -1.43
C CYS A 145 -11.88 7.73 -1.69
N VAL A 146 -11.60 6.98 -2.74
CA VAL A 146 -10.21 6.62 -3.08
C VAL A 146 -9.42 7.79 -3.62
N GLN A 147 -10.05 8.73 -4.33
CA GLN A 147 -9.41 9.99 -4.71
C GLN A 147 -9.05 10.84 -3.47
N ASP A 148 -9.93 10.91 -2.47
CA ASP A 148 -9.61 11.61 -1.21
C ASP A 148 -8.45 10.95 -0.46
N LEU A 149 -8.40 9.61 -0.45
CA LEU A 149 -7.27 8.87 0.11
C LEU A 149 -5.95 9.17 -0.62
N ARG A 150 -5.96 9.17 -1.96
CA ARG A 150 -4.79 9.56 -2.77
C ARG A 150 -4.36 10.99 -2.49
N ALA A 151 -5.34 11.89 -2.39
CA ALA A 151 -5.08 13.30 -2.19
C ALA A 151 -4.55 13.61 -0.78
N ALA A 152 -4.87 12.79 0.24
CA ALA A 152 -4.24 12.87 1.55
C ALA A 152 -2.73 12.65 1.46
N TYR A 153 -2.30 11.56 0.81
CA TYR A 153 -0.88 11.25 0.61
C TYR A 153 -0.13 12.23 -0.32
N ARG A 154 -0.83 12.79 -1.32
CA ARG A 154 -0.25 13.74 -2.28
C ARG A 154 -0.16 15.18 -1.77
N ALA A 155 -0.84 15.54 -0.68
CA ALA A 155 -0.78 16.89 -0.12
C ALA A 155 0.67 17.26 0.17
N LYS A 156 1.18 18.39 -0.34
CA LYS A 156 2.56 18.87 -0.10
C LYS A 156 2.78 19.25 1.37
N ASP A 157 1.75 19.82 1.98
CA ASP A 157 1.69 20.13 3.40
C ASP A 157 1.18 18.91 4.17
N THR A 158 2.01 18.36 5.05
CA THR A 158 1.68 17.17 5.85
C THR A 158 0.55 17.43 6.84
N THR A 159 0.37 18.67 7.32
CA THR A 159 -0.75 19.04 8.19
C THR A 159 -2.07 18.94 7.43
N LYS A 160 -2.10 19.43 6.18
CA LYS A 160 -3.29 19.28 5.30
C LYS A 160 -3.54 17.82 4.95
N GLY A 161 -2.49 17.06 4.66
CA GLY A 161 -2.58 15.61 4.41
C GLY A 161 -3.18 14.86 5.60
N ARG A 162 -2.66 15.13 6.80
CA ARG A 162 -3.13 14.55 8.06
C ARG A 162 -4.58 14.87 8.34
N ARG A 163 -5.00 16.14 8.23
CA ARG A 163 -6.41 16.54 8.43
C ARG A 163 -7.34 15.79 7.48
N ARG A 164 -6.89 15.54 6.24
CA ARG A 164 -7.66 14.76 5.26
C ARG A 164 -7.72 13.28 5.64
N ALA A 165 -6.62 12.71 6.12
CA ALA A 165 -6.57 11.34 6.64
C ALA A 165 -7.45 11.14 7.89
N GLU A 166 -7.51 12.13 8.80
CA GLU A 166 -8.41 12.11 9.96
C GLU A 166 -9.88 12.11 9.53
N LYS A 167 -10.26 12.98 8.58
CA LYS A 167 -11.62 12.95 7.99
C LYS A 167 -11.97 11.60 7.36
N ILE A 168 -11.01 10.95 6.70
CA ILE A 168 -11.20 9.60 6.14
C ILE A 168 -11.48 8.57 7.25
N LEU A 169 -10.73 8.62 8.35
CA LEU A 169 -10.92 7.74 9.52
C LEU A 169 -12.28 7.93 10.18
N ASP A 170 -12.80 9.15 10.17
CA ASP A 170 -14.10 9.48 10.74
C ASP A 170 -15.26 9.08 9.83
N ALA A 171 -15.11 9.23 8.50
CA ALA A 171 -16.23 9.03 7.57
C ALA A 171 -16.33 7.63 6.96
N PHE A 172 -15.22 6.99 6.57
CA PHE A 172 -15.31 5.83 5.67
C PHE A 172 -16.01 4.64 6.30
N HIS A 173 -15.82 4.42 7.61
CA HIS A 173 -16.34 3.25 8.30
C HIS A 173 -17.87 3.21 8.43
N THR A 174 -18.54 4.35 8.27
CA THR A 174 -20.01 4.51 8.27
C THR A 174 -20.58 4.70 6.87
N CYS A 175 -19.77 4.57 5.82
CA CYS A 175 -20.26 4.66 4.44
C CYS A 175 -21.32 3.58 4.19
N PRO A 176 -22.45 3.91 3.53
CA PRO A 176 -23.48 2.92 3.19
C PRO A 176 -22.98 1.85 2.21
N ILE A 177 -21.91 2.13 1.46
CA ILE A 177 -21.28 1.18 0.53
C ILE A 177 -20.42 0.20 1.34
N PRO A 178 -20.78 -1.09 1.40
CA PRO A 178 -20.15 -2.05 2.32
C PRO A 178 -18.64 -2.19 2.16
N GLU A 179 -18.13 -2.13 0.94
CA GLU A 179 -16.72 -2.25 0.62
C GLU A 179 -15.91 -1.04 1.11
N VAL A 180 -16.48 0.17 1.02
CA VAL A 180 -15.88 1.40 1.56
C VAL A 180 -15.91 1.38 3.08
N ALA A 181 -17.03 0.94 3.68
CA ALA A 181 -17.14 0.75 5.13
C ALA A 181 -16.06 -0.21 5.67
N ARG A 182 -15.81 -1.29 4.94
CA ARG A 182 -14.77 -2.28 5.26
C ARG A 182 -13.36 -1.67 5.16
N LEU A 183 -13.09 -0.84 4.15
CA LEU A 183 -11.85 -0.06 4.07
C LEU A 183 -11.70 0.85 5.28
N GLY A 184 -12.74 1.61 5.64
CA GLY A 184 -12.73 2.49 6.79
C GLY A 184 -12.42 1.77 8.11
N ARG A 185 -13.06 0.62 8.36
CA ARG A 185 -12.76 -0.23 9.53
C ARG A 185 -11.30 -0.70 9.53
N THR A 186 -10.76 -1.03 8.35
CA THR A 186 -9.36 -1.42 8.20
C THR A 186 -8.44 -0.25 8.55
N LEU A 187 -8.64 0.93 7.97
CA LEU A 187 -7.84 2.12 8.26
C LEU A 187 -7.90 2.51 9.74
N ARG A 188 -9.07 2.40 10.39
CA ARG A 188 -9.23 2.64 11.83
C ARG A 188 -8.44 1.65 12.69
N ARG A 189 -8.44 0.36 12.34
CA ARG A 189 -7.60 -0.65 13.01
C ARG A 189 -6.12 -0.27 12.95
N TRP A 190 -5.72 0.37 11.86
CA TRP A 190 -4.35 0.84 11.63
C TRP A 190 -4.16 2.34 11.90
N ARG A 191 -5.04 2.99 12.67
CA ARG A 191 -5.10 4.46 12.80
C ARG A 191 -3.74 5.10 13.07
N GLN A 192 -3.02 4.60 14.07
CA GLN A 192 -1.72 5.15 14.46
C GLN A 192 -0.72 5.06 13.30
N ALA A 193 -0.57 3.87 12.70
CA ALA A 193 0.37 3.66 11.59
C ALA A 193 -0.04 4.38 10.30
N PHE A 194 -1.34 4.57 10.06
CA PHE A 194 -1.86 5.34 8.94
C PHE A 194 -1.53 6.84 9.07
N LEU A 195 -1.70 7.41 10.27
CA LEU A 195 -1.41 8.82 10.53
C LEU A 195 0.09 9.09 10.65
N ALA A 196 0.88 8.11 11.11
CA ALA A 196 2.32 8.24 11.29
C ALA A 196 3.05 8.66 10.00
N TYR A 197 2.53 8.30 8.82
CA TYR A 197 3.08 8.76 7.53
C TYR A 197 3.29 10.29 7.46
N PHE A 198 2.38 11.06 8.08
CA PHE A 198 2.43 12.53 8.06
C PHE A 198 3.42 13.12 9.07
N ASP A 199 3.86 12.31 10.05
CA ASP A 199 4.75 12.72 11.12
C ASP A 199 6.21 12.23 10.90
N THR A 200 6.42 11.26 10.02
CA THR A 200 7.72 10.58 9.79
C THR A 200 8.37 10.95 8.46
N ASP A 201 8.33 12.22 8.03
CA ASP A 201 8.85 12.68 6.73
C ASP A 201 8.40 11.78 5.55
N ARG A 202 7.14 11.33 5.57
CA ARG A 202 6.55 10.47 4.53
C ARG A 202 7.25 9.12 4.35
N ALA A 203 7.85 8.59 5.41
CA ALA A 203 8.42 7.24 5.42
C ALA A 203 7.45 6.24 4.77
N ASN A 204 7.96 5.46 3.82
CA ASN A 204 7.17 4.53 3.03
C ASN A 204 8.03 3.34 2.60
N ASN A 205 7.39 2.29 2.10
CA ASN A 205 8.05 1.04 1.75
C ASN A 205 8.57 1.03 0.30
N GLY A 206 8.64 2.18 -0.38
CA GLY A 206 8.98 2.27 -1.80
C GLY A 206 10.37 1.74 -2.15
N GLY A 207 11.35 1.94 -1.27
CA GLY A 207 12.69 1.34 -1.46
C GLY A 207 12.69 -0.18 -1.32
N ALA A 208 11.82 -0.75 -0.48
CA ALA A 208 11.67 -2.20 -0.41
C ALA A 208 10.97 -2.76 -1.65
N GLU A 209 10.01 -2.05 -2.22
CA GLU A 209 9.39 -2.42 -3.50
C GLU A 209 10.40 -2.39 -4.66
N ALA A 210 11.30 -1.40 -4.70
CA ALA A 210 12.40 -1.39 -5.66
C ALA A 210 13.31 -2.61 -5.51
N VAL A 211 13.66 -2.97 -4.26
CA VAL A 211 14.42 -4.19 -3.96
C VAL A 211 13.65 -5.45 -4.37
N ASN A 212 12.35 -5.54 -4.08
CA ASN A 212 11.50 -6.66 -4.53
C ASN A 212 11.51 -6.78 -6.06
N GLY A 213 11.47 -5.66 -6.78
CA GLY A 213 11.62 -5.62 -8.24
C GLY A 213 12.95 -6.19 -8.73
N ILE A 214 14.07 -5.85 -8.07
CA ILE A 214 15.41 -6.39 -8.35
C ILE A 214 15.45 -7.90 -8.11
N ILE A 215 14.86 -8.37 -7.00
CA ILE A 215 14.77 -9.80 -6.65
C ILE A 215 13.99 -10.57 -7.72
N GLU A 216 12.80 -10.08 -8.10
CA GLU A 216 11.96 -10.71 -9.10
C GLU A 216 12.61 -10.71 -10.49
N LEU A 217 13.31 -9.65 -10.86
CA LEU A 217 14.10 -9.61 -12.09
C LEU A 217 15.18 -10.70 -12.10
N HIS A 218 15.95 -10.81 -11.03
CA HIS A 218 17.00 -11.84 -10.91
C HIS A 218 16.43 -13.25 -10.92
N ARG A 219 15.29 -13.48 -10.27
CA ARG A 219 14.60 -14.76 -10.28
C ARG A 219 14.20 -15.17 -11.70
N ARG A 220 13.70 -14.21 -12.50
CA ARG A 220 13.37 -14.43 -13.93
C ARG A 220 14.61 -14.76 -14.76
N LEU A 221 15.71 -14.02 -14.57
CA LEU A 221 16.95 -14.24 -15.29
C LEU A 221 17.58 -15.61 -14.97
N ALA A 222 17.55 -16.02 -13.70
CA ALA A 222 18.11 -17.30 -13.27
C ALA A 222 17.25 -18.53 -13.63
N ARG A 223 15.99 -18.32 -14.07
CA ARG A 223 15.00 -19.38 -14.32
C ARG A 223 14.78 -20.30 -13.12
N GLY A 224 14.86 -19.73 -11.92
CA GLY A 224 14.69 -20.43 -10.65
C GLY A 224 15.99 -20.85 -9.98
N TYR A 225 15.89 -21.16 -8.68
CA TYR A 225 17.01 -21.62 -7.85
C TYR A 225 16.62 -22.93 -7.17
N ARG A 226 17.56 -23.88 -7.14
CA ARG A 226 17.37 -25.17 -6.46
C ARG A 226 17.81 -25.14 -4.99
N ASN A 227 18.77 -24.29 -4.66
CA ASN A 227 19.32 -24.13 -3.32
C ASN A 227 18.94 -22.75 -2.77
N ARG A 228 18.34 -22.74 -1.58
CA ARG A 228 17.85 -21.53 -0.91
C ARG A 228 18.97 -20.60 -0.48
N ASP A 229 20.07 -21.13 0.03
CA ASP A 229 21.17 -20.32 0.53
C ASP A 229 21.90 -19.63 -0.62
N ASN A 230 22.06 -20.33 -1.74
CA ASN A 230 22.54 -19.73 -2.99
C ASN A 230 21.59 -18.62 -3.48
N TYR A 231 20.28 -18.84 -3.40
CA TYR A 231 19.29 -17.82 -3.74
C TYR A 231 19.42 -16.59 -2.84
N ARG A 232 19.50 -16.79 -1.51
CA ARG A 232 19.67 -15.73 -0.52
C ARG A 232 20.96 -14.93 -0.77
N LEU A 233 22.10 -15.59 -0.94
CA LEU A 233 23.38 -14.93 -1.20
C LEU A 233 23.35 -14.13 -2.51
N ARG A 234 22.79 -14.71 -3.57
CA ARG A 234 22.66 -14.02 -4.87
C ARG A 234 21.77 -12.79 -4.75
N VAL A 235 20.66 -12.89 -4.03
CA VAL A 235 19.74 -11.78 -3.78
C VAL A 235 20.39 -10.68 -2.93
N LEU A 236 21.14 -11.05 -1.89
CA LEU A 236 21.90 -10.10 -1.09
C LEU A 236 22.96 -9.36 -1.92
N LEU A 237 23.67 -10.08 -2.80
CA LEU A 237 24.68 -9.48 -3.70
C LEU A 237 24.06 -8.40 -4.60
N VAL A 238 22.92 -8.71 -5.23
CA VAL A 238 22.35 -7.85 -6.28
C VAL A 238 21.49 -6.71 -5.71
N ALA A 239 21.03 -6.83 -4.47
CA ALA A 239 20.23 -5.81 -3.78
C ALA A 239 21.03 -5.00 -2.73
N GLY A 240 22.37 -4.97 -2.89
CA GLY A 240 23.27 -4.16 -2.06
C GLY A 240 23.44 -4.62 -0.61
N GLY A 241 22.98 -5.83 -0.29
CA GLY A 241 23.01 -6.41 1.06
C GLY A 241 24.33 -7.03 1.49
N LEU A 242 25.27 -7.25 0.57
CA LEU A 242 26.63 -7.66 0.91
C LEU A 242 27.46 -6.41 1.21
N ILE A 243 27.78 -6.22 2.48
CA ILE A 243 28.86 -5.32 2.89
C ILE A 243 30.15 -6.07 2.56
N THR A 244 30.87 -5.60 1.55
CA THR A 244 32.29 -5.95 1.33
C THR A 244 33.17 -5.17 2.28
#